data_AF-A0A388TED2-F1
#
_entry.id   AF-A0A388TED2-F1
#
_cell.length_a   1.000
_cell.length_b   1.000
_cell.length_c   1.000
_cell.angle_alpha   90.00
_cell.angle_beta   90.00
_cell.angle_gamma   90.00
#
_symmetry.space_group_name_H-M   'P 1'
#
loop_
_entity.id
_entity.type
_entity.pdbx_description
1 polymer ?
#
loop_
_entity_poly.entity_id
_entity_poly.type
_entity_poly.pdbx_seq_one_letter_code
_entity_poly.pdbx_strand_id
1 'polypeptide(L)'
;MDEYEGTNDVTFIYGDEKKGLKHIEDKHGKDVIPKVVDAVVYGEIKKYVRAKKTIHLEKDGYEAVLSLDEYGKKKTWLLTGWEIND
;
A
#
# COMPACT_ATOMS: atom_id res chain seq x y z
N MET A 1 -17.73 -12.52 13.53
CA MET A 1 -17.35 -11.12 13.23
C MET A 1 -15.85 -11.11 13.45
N ASP A 2 -15.07 -11.19 12.37
CA ASP A 2 -13.61 -11.26 12.52
C ASP A 2 -13.11 -9.85 12.82
N GLU A 3 -12.70 -9.66 14.07
CA GLU A 3 -12.18 -8.43 14.62
C GLU A 3 -10.75 -8.26 14.09
N TYR A 4 -10.57 -7.36 13.13
CA TYR A 4 -9.24 -6.95 12.65
C TYR A 4 -8.61 -6.01 13.67
N GLU A 5 -8.23 -6.54 14.84
CA GLU A 5 -7.45 -5.80 15.84
C GLU A 5 -6.05 -5.50 15.26
N GLY A 6 -5.87 -4.25 14.86
CA GLY A 6 -4.59 -3.61 14.58
C GLY A 6 -4.77 -2.13 14.88
N THR A 7 -3.78 -1.49 15.51
CA THR A 7 -3.78 -0.03 15.62
C THR A 7 -3.89 0.56 14.21
N ASN A 8 -4.64 1.65 14.03
CA ASN A 8 -4.90 2.30 12.74
C ASN A 8 -3.64 2.95 12.11
N ASP A 9 -2.45 2.46 12.47
CA ASP A 9 -1.17 3.06 12.17
C ASP A 9 -0.65 2.51 10.84
N VAL A 10 -0.93 3.24 9.76
CA VAL A 10 -0.24 3.04 8.48
C VAL A 10 1.18 3.58 8.62
N THR A 11 2.18 2.72 8.41
CA THR A 11 3.58 3.14 8.36
C THR A 11 4.03 3.28 6.91
N PHE A 12 4.30 4.50 6.48
CA PHE A 12 4.94 4.76 5.20
C PHE A 12 6.46 4.56 5.33
N ILE A 13 7.02 3.69 4.49
CA ILE A 13 8.47 3.48 4.40
C ILE A 13 8.97 4.19 3.14
N TYR A 14 9.91 5.13 3.31
CA TYR A 14 10.54 5.78 2.16
C TYR A 14 11.31 4.77 1.30
N GLY A 15 12.08 3.87 1.91
CA GLY A 15 12.66 2.71 1.24
C GLY A 15 13.89 3.03 0.38
N ASP A 16 14.05 2.28 -0.70
CA ASP A 16 15.21 2.28 -1.61
C ASP A 16 14.76 2.15 -3.08
N GLU A 17 15.67 1.99 -4.04
CA GLU A 17 15.28 1.81 -5.45
C GLU A 17 14.46 0.53 -5.76
N LYS A 18 14.31 -0.41 -4.81
CA LYS A 18 13.57 -1.66 -4.98
C LYS A 18 12.24 -1.69 -4.24
N LYS A 19 12.03 -0.85 -3.22
CA LYS A 19 10.79 -0.81 -2.42
C LYS A 19 10.52 0.54 -1.76
N GLY A 20 9.27 0.74 -1.34
CA GLY A 20 8.84 1.94 -0.61
C GLY A 20 8.59 3.14 -1.52
N LEU A 21 8.33 4.31 -0.92
CA LEU A 21 7.99 5.54 -1.64
C LEU A 21 9.06 5.97 -2.65
N LYS A 22 10.34 5.71 -2.39
CA LYS A 22 11.44 5.99 -3.33
C LYS A 22 11.29 5.18 -4.61
N HIS A 23 11.01 3.89 -4.53
CA HIS A 23 10.76 3.06 -5.73
C HIS A 23 9.57 3.58 -6.55
N ILE A 24 8.52 4.05 -5.86
CA ILE A 24 7.33 4.65 -6.48
C ILE A 24 7.70 5.94 -7.21
N GLU A 25 8.40 6.84 -6.53
CA GLU A 25 8.89 8.11 -7.07
C GLU A 25 9.82 7.90 -8.26
N ASP A 26 10.80 7.00 -8.14
CA ASP A 26 11.78 6.72 -9.20
C ASP A 26 11.11 6.20 -10.48
N LYS A 27 10.07 5.37 -10.34
CA LYS A 27 9.43 4.69 -11.47
C LYS A 27 8.37 5.55 -12.17
N HIS A 28 7.79 6.51 -11.47
CA HIS A 28 6.57 7.17 -11.93
C HIS A 28 6.46 8.66 -11.61
N GLY A 29 7.46 9.22 -10.93
CA GLY A 29 7.53 10.63 -10.56
C GLY A 29 6.93 10.93 -9.19
N LYS A 30 7.49 11.96 -8.56
CA LYS A 30 7.12 12.43 -7.21
C LYS A 30 5.64 12.81 -7.06
N ASP A 31 4.99 13.23 -8.15
CA ASP A 31 3.61 13.73 -8.12
C ASP A 31 2.57 12.62 -7.88
N VAL A 32 2.99 11.35 -7.93
CA VAL A 32 2.13 10.20 -7.62
C VAL A 32 2.10 9.91 -6.12
N ILE A 33 3.10 10.34 -5.36
CA ILE A 33 3.21 10.05 -3.92
C ILE A 33 1.97 10.54 -3.15
N PRO A 34 1.48 11.78 -3.32
CA PRO A 34 0.28 12.24 -2.61
C PRO A 34 -0.97 11.41 -2.95
N LYS A 35 -1.09 10.95 -4.20
CA LYS A 35 -2.26 10.19 -4.67
C LYS A 35 -2.30 8.78 -4.08
N VAL A 36 -1.14 8.15 -3.96
CA VAL A 36 -1.02 6.84 -3.29
C VAL A 36 -1.31 6.98 -1.79
N VAL A 37 -0.85 8.07 -1.15
CA VAL A 37 -1.22 8.37 0.24
C VAL A 37 -2.73 8.58 0.37
N ASP A 38 -3.36 9.32 -0.55
CA ASP A 38 -4.82 9.51 -0.54
C ASP A 38 -5.59 8.20 -0.71
N ALA A 39 -5.11 7.29 -1.57
CA ALA A 39 -5.69 5.95 -1.71
C ALA A 39 -5.55 5.11 -0.43
N VAL A 40 -4.47 5.29 0.33
CA VAL A 40 -4.30 4.59 1.62
C VAL A 40 -5.21 5.16 2.71
N VAL A 41 -5.43 6.48 2.74
CA VAL A 41 -6.25 7.14 3.76
C VAL A 41 -7.75 7.05 3.47
N TYR A 42 -8.13 7.20 2.20
CA TYR A 42 -9.52 7.36 1.78
C TYR A 42 -10.00 6.33 0.75
N GLY A 43 -9.12 5.42 0.31
CA GLY A 43 -9.47 4.44 -0.70
C GLY A 43 -10.36 3.32 -0.18
N GLU A 44 -11.07 2.69 -1.11
CA GLU A 44 -11.91 1.54 -0.82
C GLU A 44 -11.09 0.25 -0.95
N ILE A 45 -11.33 -0.72 -0.07
CA ILE A 45 -10.76 -2.07 -0.21
C ILE A 45 -11.42 -2.75 -1.43
N LYS A 46 -10.66 -2.87 -2.53
CA LYS A 46 -11.13 -3.59 -3.72
C LYS A 46 -10.82 -5.08 -3.65
N LYS A 47 -9.68 -5.45 -3.05
CA LYS A 47 -9.23 -6.84 -3.07
C LYS A 47 -8.35 -7.18 -1.87
N TYR A 48 -8.53 -8.40 -1.37
CA TYR A 48 -7.59 -9.07 -0.47
C TYR A 48 -6.96 -10.28 -1.16
N VAL A 49 -5.62 -10.32 -1.23
CA VAL A 49 -4.87 -11.42 -1.82
C VAL A 49 -4.22 -12.23 -0.71
N ARG A 50 -4.91 -13.27 -0.25
CA ARG A 50 -4.47 -14.13 0.86
C ARG A 50 -3.07 -14.72 0.67
N ALA A 51 -2.75 -15.18 -0.54
CA ALA A 51 -1.46 -15.81 -0.84
C ALA A 51 -0.27 -14.85 -0.68
N LYS A 52 -0.48 -13.57 -1.00
CA LYS A 52 0.53 -12.51 -0.84
C LYS A 52 0.40 -11.76 0.48
N LYS A 53 -0.68 -12.02 1.23
CA LYS A 53 -1.10 -11.26 2.41
C LYS A 53 -1.18 -9.75 2.12
N THR A 54 -1.74 -9.37 0.97
CA THR A 54 -1.88 -7.95 0.58
C THR A 54 -3.33 -7.50 0.50
N ILE A 55 -3.59 -6.22 0.75
CA ILE A 55 -4.83 -5.52 0.37
C ILE A 55 -4.51 -4.47 -0.66
N HIS A 56 -5.46 -4.34 -1.58
CA HIS A 56 -5.47 -3.34 -2.63
C HIS A 56 -6.55 -2.33 -2.28
N LEU A 57 -6.13 -1.08 -2.09
CA LEU A 57 -7.00 0.08 -1.87
C LEU A 57 -7.03 0.89 -3.16
N GLU A 58 -8.21 1.32 -3.60
CA GLU A 58 -8.34 2.14 -4.81
C GLU A 58 -9.04 3.46 -4.50
N LYS A 59 -8.53 4.53 -5.09
CA LYS A 59 -9.19 5.84 -5.12
C LYS A 59 -8.88 6.55 -6.44
N ASP A 60 -9.92 7.03 -7.10
CA ASP A 60 -9.82 7.89 -8.31
C ASP A 60 -8.90 7.29 -9.40
N GLY A 61 -8.94 5.96 -9.58
CA GLY A 61 -8.10 5.22 -10.54
C GLY A 61 -6.68 4.91 -10.08
N TYR A 62 -6.30 5.29 -8.86
CA TYR A 62 -5.00 4.97 -8.26
C TYR A 62 -5.14 3.83 -7.26
N GLU A 63 -4.32 2.79 -7.43
CA GLU A 63 -4.29 1.64 -6.53
C GLU A 63 -3.06 1.69 -5.61
N ALA A 64 -3.28 1.55 -4.30
CA ALA A 64 -2.25 1.34 -3.30
C ALA A 64 -2.25 -0.10 -2.80
N VAL A 65 -1.11 -0.78 -2.88
CA VAL A 65 -0.98 -2.18 -2.42
C VAL A 65 -0.22 -2.25 -1.10
N LEU A 66 -0.94 -2.68 -0.08
CA LEU A 66 -0.45 -2.78 1.29
C LEU A 66 -0.18 -4.26 1.65
N SER A 67 1.03 -4.58 2.10
CA SER A 67 1.42 -5.90 2.63
C SER A 67 1.17 -6.01 4.13
N LEU A 68 0.57 -7.11 4.59
CA LEU A 68 0.33 -7.43 6.02
C LEU A 68 1.52 -8.10 6.72
N ASP A 69 2.59 -8.33 5.98
CA ASP A 69 3.72 -9.13 6.44
C ASP A 69 5.02 -8.54 5.89
N GLU A 70 6.01 -8.37 6.78
CA GLU A 70 7.38 -8.08 6.38
C GLU A 70 8.29 -9.15 7.00
N TYR A 71 8.75 -10.10 6.18
CA TYR A 71 9.65 -11.21 6.57
C TYR A 71 9.13 -12.05 7.75
N GLY A 72 7.83 -12.40 7.73
CA GLY A 72 7.20 -13.24 8.76
C GLY A 72 6.86 -12.49 10.05
N LYS A 73 7.21 -11.20 10.15
CA LYS A 73 6.70 -10.31 11.19
C LYS A 73 5.40 -9.70 10.68
N LYS A 74 4.30 -10.00 11.37
CA LYS A 74 2.99 -9.36 11.13
C LYS A 74 3.18 -7.87 11.37
N LYS A 75 3.30 -7.11 10.30
CA LYS A 75 3.40 -5.67 10.34
C LYS A 75 2.10 -5.15 9.80
N THR A 76 1.46 -4.30 10.57
CA THR A 76 0.47 -3.38 10.05
C THR A 76 0.95 -2.84 8.71
N TRP A 77 0.10 -3.03 7.71
CA TRP A 77 0.16 -2.60 6.32
C TRP A 77 1.40 -1.81 5.86
N LEU A 78 2.29 -2.48 5.12
CA LEU A 78 3.46 -1.92 4.44
C LEU A 78 3.16 -1.69 2.96
N LEU A 79 3.13 -0.44 2.49
CA LEU A 79 2.99 -0.09 1.07
C LEU A 79 4.22 -0.59 0.27
N THR A 80 4.05 -1.61 -0.57
CA THR A 80 5.15 -2.23 -1.34
C THR A 80 5.04 -2.06 -2.84
N GLY A 81 3.95 -1.48 -3.37
CA GLY A 81 3.78 -1.28 -4.81
C GLY A 81 2.48 -0.57 -5.19
N TRP A 82 2.36 -0.21 -6.47
CA TRP A 82 1.18 0.40 -7.09
C TRP A 82 1.19 0.15 -8.60
N GLU A 83 0.02 0.28 -9.24
CA GLU A 83 -0.16 0.28 -10.70
C GLU A 83 -1.20 1.33 -11.13
N ILE A 84 -1.07 1.84 -12.37
CA ILE A 84 -2.17 2.55 -13.05
C ILE A 84 -2.90 1.50 -13.86
N ASN A 85 -4.21 1.37 -13.63
CA ASN A 85 -5.08 0.58 -14.48
C ASN A 85 -5.59 1.47 -15.63
N ASP A 86 -5.38 1.01 -16.87
CA ASP A 86 -5.90 1.59 -18.11
C ASP A 86 -7.18 0.83 -18.52
#